data_AF-A0A3D1V0P2-F1
#
_entry.id   AF-A0A3D1V0P2-F1
#
_cell.length_a   1.000
_cell.length_b   1.000
_cell.length_c   1.000
_cell.angle_alpha   90.00
_cell.angle_beta   90.00
_cell.angle_gamma   90.00
#
_symmetry.space_group_name_H-M   'P 1'
#
loop_
_entity.id
_entity.type
_entity.pdbx_description
1 polymer ?
#
loop_
_entity_poly.entity_id
_entity_poly.type
_entity_poly.pdbx_seq_one_letter_code
_entity_poly.pdbx_strand_id
1 'polypeptide(L)'
;MIDPSLRSHLLWYTRSIKNQLSINKGSKTWNFCGGQPGSCIKMPNDGFGYLQAAFTSLSNGTSRTGGSFVRLLRNGAEFMRFKRWNADLAESLQLPSPGATCDSYSLELVNKQGIRYRTPSIYLSGKRFGKKVSIPIVTQDQNIHEIEFQADRVPYYYYPCNIPCGSLLIDCSGYSHDGFMGGTGYGGGHLLRTGYRHEHIGGLRGETYPHSPSYVIAENNTFLHFSGNDYICLQGGTMFPYASTIELEIRPIKNGTMGILGAGNNQIQLMLREDGKLLVARSTGNSPALKQFVSDIALKYNQWSHIAVVYDCNTLIAYINGKVAGKMKIAPSKRHEIFNAMVLGATCKNLNRPDLFYKGDMRNVRIYGRALSPHEFLIQ
;
A
#
# COMPACT_ATOMS: atom_id res chain seq x y z
N MET A 1 -4.36 -7.44 -26.41
CA MET A 1 -3.14 -8.05 -25.84
C MET A 1 -2.22 -6.89 -25.43
N ILE A 2 -1.95 -6.76 -24.11
CA ILE A 2 -0.95 -5.98 -23.33
C ILE A 2 -1.75 -5.46 -22.13
N ASP A 3 -1.80 -6.24 -21.04
CA ASP A 3 -2.24 -5.72 -19.73
C ASP A 3 -1.05 -5.92 -18.77
N PRO A 4 -0.18 -4.91 -18.64
CA PRO A 4 0.78 -4.89 -17.56
C PRO A 4 0.00 -4.54 -16.29
N SER A 5 0.35 -5.17 -15.17
CA SER A 5 -0.16 -4.87 -13.83
C SER A 5 0.22 -3.47 -13.30
N LEU A 6 0.31 -2.49 -14.20
CA LEU A 6 0.51 -1.06 -14.05
C LEU A 6 0.00 -0.43 -15.36
N ARG A 7 -1.26 -0.01 -15.40
CA ARG A 7 -1.72 0.87 -16.48
C ARG A 7 -1.02 2.22 -16.33
N SER A 8 0.03 2.42 -17.10
CA SER A 8 0.76 3.69 -17.18
C SER A 8 -0.13 4.85 -17.67
N HIS A 9 -1.29 4.58 -18.29
CA HIS A 9 -2.29 5.59 -18.61
C HIS A 9 -3.32 5.87 -17.50
N LEU A 10 -3.29 5.12 -16.39
CA LEU A 10 -4.02 5.44 -15.15
C LEU A 10 -3.15 6.22 -14.14
N LEU A 11 -1.89 6.52 -14.50
CA LEU A 11 -0.93 7.34 -13.72
C LEU A 11 -1.20 8.86 -13.77
N TRP A 12 -2.43 9.27 -14.09
CA TRP A 12 -2.83 10.66 -13.89
C TRP A 12 -4.04 10.72 -12.98
N TYR A 13 -3.87 11.43 -11.87
CA TYR A 13 -4.94 12.17 -11.23
C TYR A 13 -5.49 13.21 -12.23
N THR A 14 -6.20 12.77 -13.26
CA THR A 14 -7.19 13.65 -13.88
C THR A 14 -8.41 13.59 -12.96
N ARG A 15 -8.36 14.34 -11.85
CA ARG A 15 -9.56 15.14 -11.51
C ARG A 15 -9.96 15.77 -12.83
N SER A 16 -11.21 15.58 -13.23
CA SER A 16 -11.71 16.07 -14.52
C SER A 16 -11.06 17.39 -14.90
N ILE A 17 -10.25 17.37 -15.97
CA ILE A 17 -9.64 18.60 -16.51
C ILE A 17 -10.68 19.47 -17.21
N LYS A 18 -11.94 19.01 -17.26
CA LYS A 18 -13.09 19.80 -17.70
C LYS A 18 -13.15 21.03 -16.79
N ASN A 19 -12.95 22.20 -17.39
CA ASN A 19 -12.84 23.51 -16.72
C ASN A 19 -11.49 23.82 -16.04
N GLN A 20 -10.42 23.08 -16.32
CA GLN A 20 -9.06 23.48 -15.92
C GLN A 20 -8.51 24.50 -16.90
N LEU A 21 -8.10 25.67 -16.38
CA LEU A 21 -7.55 26.75 -17.18
C LEU A 21 -6.10 27.02 -16.78
N SER A 22 -5.30 27.40 -17.77
CA SER A 22 -3.92 27.85 -17.54
C SER A 22 -3.92 29.15 -16.73
N ILE A 23 -2.94 29.26 -15.85
CA ILE A 23 -2.72 30.45 -15.01
C ILE A 23 -2.20 31.58 -15.90
N ASN A 24 -2.83 32.75 -15.86
CA ASN A 24 -2.61 33.80 -16.87
C ASN A 24 -2.11 35.15 -16.34
N LYS A 25 -2.02 35.38 -15.02
CA LYS A 25 -1.53 36.65 -14.44
C LYS A 25 -0.79 36.47 -13.11
N GLY A 26 0.21 37.33 -12.87
CA GLY A 26 1.15 37.32 -11.72
C GLY A 26 2.60 37.09 -12.18
N SER A 27 3.55 36.96 -11.23
CA SER A 27 4.91 36.48 -11.56
C SER A 27 4.94 35.00 -11.95
N LYS A 28 3.77 34.31 -11.88
CA LYS A 28 3.60 32.87 -12.13
C LYS A 28 4.48 32.02 -11.22
N THR A 29 4.82 32.55 -10.05
CA THR A 29 5.63 31.83 -9.07
C THR A 29 4.77 30.74 -8.44
N TRP A 30 5.30 29.52 -8.49
CA TRP A 30 4.90 28.40 -7.67
C TRP A 30 6.19 27.73 -7.22
N ASN A 31 6.55 27.93 -5.97
CA ASN A 31 7.73 27.37 -5.35
C ASN A 31 7.30 26.58 -4.11
N PHE A 32 7.89 25.40 -3.94
CA PHE A 32 7.68 24.55 -2.79
C PHE A 32 9.04 24.05 -2.31
N CYS A 33 9.45 24.47 -1.11
CA CYS A 33 10.75 24.18 -0.49
C CYS A 33 11.95 24.39 -1.43
N GLY A 34 11.95 25.48 -2.22
CA GLY A 34 12.98 25.80 -3.21
C GLY A 34 12.80 25.13 -4.57
N GLY A 35 11.89 24.15 -4.68
CA GLY A 35 11.56 23.46 -5.93
C GLY A 35 10.75 24.33 -6.89
N GLN A 36 10.98 24.11 -8.19
CA GLN A 36 10.24 24.73 -9.28
C GLN A 36 9.25 23.72 -9.91
N PRO A 37 8.22 24.16 -10.65
CA PRO A 37 7.25 23.26 -11.26
C PRO A 37 7.93 22.16 -12.10
N GLY A 38 7.53 20.91 -11.90
CA GLY A 38 8.12 19.73 -12.54
C GLY A 38 9.37 19.17 -11.87
N SER A 39 9.98 19.89 -10.92
CA SER A 39 11.14 19.37 -10.18
C SER A 39 10.75 18.36 -9.11
N CYS A 40 11.72 17.57 -8.69
CA CYS A 40 11.62 16.68 -7.54
C CYS A 40 12.63 17.11 -6.47
N ILE A 41 12.13 17.43 -5.28
CA ILE A 41 12.90 17.90 -4.14
C ILE A 41 12.98 16.83 -3.06
N LYS A 42 14.00 16.93 -2.20
CA LYS A 42 14.14 16.07 -1.03
C LYS A 42 13.29 16.59 0.12
N MET A 43 12.79 15.65 0.92
CA MET A 43 12.15 15.96 2.19
C MET A 43 13.10 16.76 3.10
N PRO A 44 12.69 17.92 3.62
CA PRO A 44 13.44 18.64 4.65
C PRO A 44 13.65 17.77 5.90
N ASN A 45 14.85 17.84 6.49
CA ASN A 45 15.23 16.97 7.61
C ASN A 45 14.42 17.22 8.88
N ASP A 46 13.94 18.46 9.08
CA ASP A 46 13.14 18.88 10.22
C ASP A 46 11.63 18.58 10.05
N GLY A 47 11.23 18.09 8.88
CA GLY A 47 9.83 17.81 8.58
C GLY A 47 9.00 19.04 8.18
N PHE A 48 9.61 20.23 8.10
CA PHE A 48 8.93 21.47 7.77
C PHE A 48 9.25 21.93 6.35
N GLY A 49 8.19 22.24 5.61
CA GLY A 49 8.28 22.83 4.29
C GLY A 49 7.77 24.27 4.28
N TYR A 50 8.05 24.96 3.19
CA TYR A 50 7.43 26.24 2.88
C TYR A 50 6.92 26.24 1.45
N LEU A 51 5.91 27.06 1.20
CA LEU A 51 5.37 27.30 -0.12
C LEU A 51 5.30 28.79 -0.38
N GLN A 52 5.54 29.18 -1.63
CA GLN A 52 5.38 30.55 -2.09
C GLN A 52 4.69 30.55 -3.45
N ALA A 53 3.66 31.36 -3.60
CA ALA A 53 2.99 31.55 -4.88
C ALA A 53 2.52 33.00 -5.06
N ALA A 54 2.47 33.43 -6.32
CA ALA A 54 1.85 34.68 -6.73
C ALA A 54 1.19 34.52 -8.10
N PHE A 55 -0.07 34.07 -8.09
CA PHE A 55 -0.90 33.98 -9.29
C PHE A 55 -2.39 34.23 -9.05
N THR A 56 -3.11 34.55 -10.12
CA THR A 56 -4.55 34.88 -10.11
C THR A 56 -5.28 34.23 -11.30
N SER A 57 -6.61 34.20 -11.22
CA SER A 57 -7.49 33.77 -12.30
C SER A 57 -7.49 34.75 -13.49
N LEU A 58 -8.09 34.33 -14.60
CA LEU A 58 -8.24 35.16 -15.80
C LEU A 58 -9.02 36.44 -15.50
N SER A 59 -8.62 37.58 -16.08
CA SER A 59 -9.36 38.84 -16.00
C SER A 59 -9.93 39.22 -17.37
N ASN A 60 -11.02 38.59 -17.79
CA ASN A 60 -11.65 38.87 -19.09
C ASN A 60 -13.16 39.13 -18.98
N GLY A 61 -13.67 39.49 -17.79
CA GLY A 61 -15.09 39.79 -17.58
C GLY A 61 -16.02 38.58 -17.70
N THR A 62 -15.49 37.36 -17.86
CA THR A 62 -16.28 36.13 -17.95
C THR A 62 -16.44 35.44 -16.60
N SER A 63 -17.25 34.38 -16.56
CA SER A 63 -17.40 33.45 -15.41
C SER A 63 -16.08 32.82 -14.93
N ARG A 64 -15.00 32.97 -15.70
CA ARG A 64 -13.64 32.52 -15.38
C ARG A 64 -12.92 33.47 -14.42
N THR A 65 -13.46 34.64 -14.11
CA THR A 65 -12.80 35.63 -13.24
C THR A 65 -13.02 35.35 -11.74
N GLY A 66 -12.08 35.82 -10.91
CA GLY A 66 -12.19 35.88 -9.46
C GLY A 66 -11.69 34.66 -8.69
N GLY A 67 -11.96 34.62 -7.38
CA GLY A 67 -11.48 33.57 -6.48
C GLY A 67 -12.38 33.38 -5.25
N SER A 68 -12.26 32.22 -4.60
CA SER A 68 -12.95 31.91 -3.34
C SER A 68 -11.98 31.35 -2.32
N PHE A 69 -11.19 30.36 -2.73
CA PHE A 69 -10.16 29.76 -1.91
C PHE A 69 -9.04 29.17 -2.78
N VAL A 70 -7.89 28.96 -2.17
CA VAL A 70 -6.74 28.24 -2.71
C VAL A 70 -6.58 26.95 -1.91
N ARG A 71 -6.33 25.84 -2.59
CA ARG A 71 -6.01 24.56 -1.96
C ARG A 71 -4.56 24.19 -2.24
N LEU A 72 -3.87 23.68 -1.23
CA LEU A 72 -2.71 22.84 -1.44
C LEU A 72 -3.19 21.41 -1.62
N LEU A 73 -2.88 20.83 -2.77
CA LEU A 73 -3.19 19.44 -3.07
C LEU A 73 -1.93 18.60 -2.86
N ARG A 74 -2.05 17.49 -2.12
CA ARG A 74 -1.05 16.42 -2.04
C ARG A 74 -1.61 15.20 -2.76
N ASN A 75 -0.91 14.71 -3.77
CA ASN A 75 -1.36 13.60 -4.63
C ASN A 75 -2.77 13.81 -5.18
N GLY A 76 -3.14 15.06 -5.47
CA GLY A 76 -4.47 15.41 -5.98
C GLY A 76 -5.61 15.42 -4.94
N ALA A 77 -5.35 15.04 -3.69
CA ALA A 77 -6.27 15.23 -2.56
C ALA A 77 -6.05 16.61 -1.90
N GLU A 78 -7.11 17.21 -1.36
CA GLU A 78 -6.97 18.46 -0.59
C GLU A 78 -6.20 18.16 0.69
N PHE A 79 -5.04 18.80 0.85
CA PHE A 79 -4.23 18.69 2.06
C PHE A 79 -4.46 19.90 2.97
N MET A 80 -4.52 21.10 2.40
CA MET A 80 -4.83 22.34 3.12
C MET A 80 -5.66 23.28 2.26
N ARG A 81 -6.41 24.18 2.90
CA ARG A 81 -7.22 25.20 2.24
C ARG A 81 -7.00 26.57 2.86
N PHE A 82 -6.82 27.57 2.00
CA PHE A 82 -6.65 28.98 2.35
C PHE A 82 -7.83 29.78 1.77
N LYS A 83 -8.54 30.53 2.62
CA LYS A 83 -9.63 31.41 2.17
C LYS A 83 -9.04 32.71 1.61
N ARG A 84 -8.69 32.71 0.31
CA ARG A 84 -8.05 33.82 -0.40
C ARG A 84 -8.67 34.01 -1.79
N TRP A 85 -8.65 35.25 -2.29
CA TRP A 85 -9.13 35.60 -3.63
C TRP A 85 -8.14 35.25 -4.75
N ASN A 86 -6.86 35.23 -4.44
CA ASN A 86 -5.77 34.86 -5.34
C ASN A 86 -4.79 33.92 -4.61
N ALA A 87 -3.81 33.39 -5.34
CA ALA A 87 -2.72 32.63 -4.78
C ALA A 87 -1.48 33.51 -4.57
N ASP A 88 -1.67 34.65 -3.88
CA ASP A 88 -0.58 35.43 -3.30
C ASP A 88 -0.41 35.01 -1.84
N LEU A 89 0.51 34.08 -1.60
CA LEU A 89 0.75 33.50 -0.29
C LEU A 89 2.18 33.00 -0.11
N ALA A 90 2.66 33.09 1.12
CA ALA A 90 3.84 32.42 1.61
C ALA A 90 3.47 31.76 2.95
N GLU A 91 3.62 30.44 3.05
CA GLU A 91 3.19 29.66 4.22
C GLU A 91 4.25 28.62 4.57
N SER A 92 4.50 28.39 5.87
CA SER A 92 5.23 27.24 6.37
C SER A 92 4.26 26.17 6.86
N LEU A 93 4.64 24.90 6.73
CA LEU A 93 3.77 23.77 7.07
C LEU A 93 4.58 22.52 7.40
N GLN A 94 4.03 21.69 8.29
CA GLN A 94 4.57 20.35 8.49
C GLN A 94 4.21 19.48 7.28
N LEU A 95 5.22 18.82 6.71
CA LEU A 95 5.05 17.93 5.58
C LEU A 95 4.88 16.50 6.08
N PRO A 96 3.82 15.79 5.66
CA PRO A 96 3.75 14.35 5.89
C PRO A 96 4.89 13.66 5.14
N SER A 97 5.48 12.63 5.74
CA SER A 97 6.51 11.85 5.07
C SER A 97 5.94 11.16 3.81
N PRO A 98 6.64 11.23 2.66
CA PRO A 98 6.29 10.45 1.47
C PRO A 98 6.61 8.95 1.62
N GLY A 99 7.21 8.56 2.75
CA GLY A 99 7.57 7.18 3.05
C GLY A 99 8.56 6.63 2.02
N ALA A 100 8.17 5.56 1.36
CA ALA A 100 8.91 4.91 0.29
C ALA A 100 8.53 5.42 -1.11
N THR A 101 7.55 6.31 -1.21
CA THR A 101 6.98 6.78 -2.48
C THR A 101 7.46 8.19 -2.84
N CYS A 102 6.91 8.78 -3.89
CA CYS A 102 7.10 10.17 -4.24
C CYS A 102 5.75 10.88 -4.21
N ASP A 103 5.64 11.95 -3.43
CA ASP A 103 4.40 12.73 -3.36
C ASP A 103 4.43 13.88 -4.37
N SER A 104 3.27 14.30 -4.84
CA SER A 104 3.10 15.46 -5.70
C SER A 104 2.32 16.56 -4.99
N TYR A 105 2.83 17.79 -5.07
CA TYR A 105 2.21 18.98 -4.50
C TYR A 105 1.86 19.98 -5.60
N SER A 106 0.63 20.45 -5.60
CA SER A 106 0.15 21.47 -6.55
C SER A 106 -0.84 22.40 -5.87
N LEU A 107 -0.93 23.65 -6.32
CA LEU A 107 -1.96 24.57 -5.87
C LEU A 107 -3.17 24.55 -6.80
N GLU A 108 -4.36 24.67 -6.23
CA GLU A 108 -5.64 24.80 -6.95
C GLU A 108 -6.38 26.04 -6.43
N LEU A 109 -6.44 27.10 -7.24
CA LEU A 109 -7.33 28.24 -7.00
C LEU A 109 -8.71 27.93 -7.57
N VAL A 110 -9.75 28.09 -6.76
CA VAL A 110 -11.15 27.88 -7.17
C VAL A 110 -11.93 29.17 -7.05
N ASN A 111 -12.64 29.56 -8.10
CA ASN A 111 -13.50 30.74 -8.07
C ASN A 111 -14.92 30.44 -7.56
N LYS A 112 -15.74 31.49 -7.39
CA LYS A 112 -17.12 31.37 -6.87
C LYS A 112 -18.02 30.49 -7.76
N GLN A 113 -17.71 30.37 -9.04
CA GLN A 113 -18.43 29.55 -10.01
C GLN A 113 -17.90 28.09 -10.08
N GLY A 114 -16.92 27.73 -9.23
CA GLY A 114 -16.33 26.39 -9.18
C GLY A 114 -15.28 26.11 -10.26
N ILE A 115 -14.89 27.11 -11.05
CA ILE A 115 -13.81 27.01 -12.05
C ILE A 115 -12.46 26.94 -11.34
N ARG A 116 -11.55 26.12 -11.88
CA ARG A 116 -10.30 25.74 -11.21
C ARG A 116 -9.08 26.12 -12.03
N TYR A 117 -8.09 26.68 -11.35
CA TYR A 117 -6.78 27.02 -11.87
C TYR A 117 -5.73 26.23 -11.10
N ARG A 118 -4.96 25.39 -11.78
CA ARG A 118 -4.04 24.46 -11.11
C ARG A 118 -2.60 24.69 -11.59
N THR A 119 -1.66 24.70 -10.66
CA THR A 119 -0.23 24.74 -10.97
C THR A 119 0.27 23.34 -11.41
N PRO A 120 1.37 23.25 -12.19
CA PRO A 120 2.06 21.98 -12.34
C PRO A 120 2.60 21.49 -10.98
N SER A 121 2.72 20.18 -10.84
CA SER A 121 3.18 19.58 -9.59
C SER A 121 4.66 19.86 -9.33
N ILE A 122 5.01 19.98 -8.05
CA ILE A 122 6.36 19.81 -7.52
C ILE A 122 6.37 18.50 -6.75
N TYR A 123 7.39 17.68 -6.94
CA TYR A 123 7.46 16.34 -6.37
C TYR A 123 8.35 16.32 -5.13
N LEU A 124 7.96 15.53 -4.13
CA LEU A 124 8.70 15.32 -2.89
C LEU A 124 9.16 13.86 -2.82
N SER A 125 10.46 13.64 -2.94
CA SER A 125 11.06 12.30 -3.02
C SER A 125 11.05 11.60 -1.66
N GLY A 126 10.63 10.33 -1.62
CA GLY A 126 10.81 9.44 -0.48
C GLY A 126 12.00 8.50 -0.61
N LYS A 127 12.06 7.52 0.30
CA LYS A 127 13.26 6.69 0.56
C LYS A 127 13.70 5.78 -0.59
N ARG A 128 12.82 5.52 -1.58
CA ARG A 128 13.11 4.66 -2.74
C ARG A 128 13.31 5.44 -4.05
N PHE A 129 13.17 6.77 -4.02
CA PHE A 129 13.36 7.60 -5.21
C PHE A 129 14.77 7.45 -5.78
N GLY A 130 14.87 7.33 -7.11
CA GLY A 130 16.14 7.19 -7.84
C GLY A 130 16.81 5.82 -7.71
N LYS A 131 16.23 4.88 -6.95
CA LYS A 131 16.71 3.49 -6.89
C LYS A 131 16.04 2.68 -8.00
N LYS A 132 16.73 1.65 -8.46
CA LYS A 132 16.24 0.72 -9.49
C LYS A 132 16.02 -0.67 -8.89
N VAL A 133 15.02 -1.38 -9.39
CA VAL A 133 14.72 -2.78 -9.01
C VAL A 133 14.32 -3.56 -10.25
N SER A 134 14.72 -4.83 -10.31
CA SER A 134 14.30 -5.75 -11.36
C SER A 134 13.00 -6.46 -10.96
N ILE A 135 12.10 -6.68 -11.91
CA ILE A 135 10.85 -7.40 -11.71
C ILE A 135 10.65 -8.40 -12.87
N PRO A 136 10.38 -9.68 -12.57
CA PRO A 136 9.95 -10.63 -13.59
C PRO A 136 8.52 -10.31 -14.00
N ILE A 137 8.36 -9.93 -15.26
CA ILE A 137 7.05 -9.70 -15.89
C ILE A 137 6.66 -10.90 -16.75
N VAL A 138 5.38 -11.24 -16.73
CA VAL A 138 4.82 -12.28 -17.61
C VAL A 138 4.31 -11.61 -18.87
N THR A 139 4.89 -11.97 -20.01
CA THR A 139 4.46 -11.47 -21.32
C THR A 139 3.27 -12.28 -21.84
N GLN A 140 2.67 -11.83 -22.93
CA GLN A 140 1.42 -12.42 -23.43
C GLN A 140 1.58 -13.87 -23.88
N ASP A 141 2.72 -14.16 -24.50
CA ASP A 141 3.22 -15.46 -24.91
C ASP A 141 3.64 -16.34 -23.71
N GLN A 142 3.38 -15.89 -22.47
CA GLN A 142 3.67 -16.61 -21.21
C GLN A 142 5.16 -16.78 -20.90
N ASN A 143 6.02 -16.03 -21.59
CA ASN A 143 7.43 -15.93 -21.22
C ASN A 143 7.63 -14.99 -20.03
N ILE A 144 8.74 -15.18 -19.32
CA ILE A 144 9.12 -14.35 -18.17
C ILE A 144 10.34 -13.52 -18.58
N HIS A 145 10.21 -12.20 -18.48
CA HIS A 145 11.29 -11.26 -18.76
C HIS A 145 11.56 -10.38 -17.54
N GLU A 146 12.83 -10.20 -17.21
CA GLU A 146 13.25 -9.25 -16.20
C GLU A 146 13.25 -7.83 -16.79
N ILE A 147 12.54 -6.91 -16.14
CA ILE A 147 12.52 -5.49 -16.50
C ILE A 147 12.88 -4.65 -15.29
N GLU A 148 13.72 -3.64 -15.52
CA GLU A 148 14.12 -2.69 -14.50
C GLU A 148 13.10 -1.55 -14.38
N PHE A 149 12.67 -1.28 -13.14
CA PHE A 149 11.79 -0.17 -12.79
C PHE A 149 12.44 0.74 -11.76
N GLN A 150 12.05 2.02 -11.76
CA GLN A 150 12.30 2.89 -10.61
C GLN A 150 11.55 2.35 -9.39
N ALA A 151 12.25 2.20 -8.27
CA ALA A 151 11.78 1.47 -7.11
C ALA A 151 10.57 2.15 -6.45
N ASP A 152 10.51 3.47 -6.46
CA ASP A 152 9.38 4.27 -5.96
C ASP A 152 8.10 4.12 -6.81
N ARG A 153 8.18 3.50 -8.00
CA ARG A 153 7.02 3.15 -8.83
C ARG A 153 6.47 1.75 -8.59
N VAL A 154 7.16 0.96 -7.77
CA VAL A 154 6.78 -0.42 -7.48
C VAL A 154 6.03 -0.43 -6.14
N PRO A 155 4.72 -0.78 -6.15
CA PRO A 155 3.90 -0.80 -4.95
C PRO A 155 4.50 -1.65 -3.83
N TYR A 156 4.34 -1.12 -2.62
CA TYR A 156 4.87 -1.68 -1.39
C TYR A 156 4.00 -1.21 -0.24
N TYR A 157 3.52 -2.10 0.61
CA TYR A 157 2.75 -1.76 1.80
C TYR A 157 3.47 -2.21 3.05
N TYR A 158 3.43 -1.41 4.10
CA TYR A 158 4.13 -1.69 5.34
C TYR A 158 3.28 -1.35 6.54
N TYR A 159 2.96 -2.37 7.32
CA TYR A 159 2.26 -2.27 8.58
C TYR A 159 3.22 -2.68 9.69
N PRO A 160 3.84 -1.71 10.39
CA PRO A 160 4.68 -2.02 11.55
C PRO A 160 3.89 -2.72 12.67
N CYS A 161 2.58 -2.51 12.72
CA CYS A 161 1.68 -2.96 13.81
C CYS A 161 2.03 -2.36 15.18
N ASN A 162 2.70 -1.20 15.21
CA ASN A 162 3.19 -0.57 16.44
C ASN A 162 2.55 0.80 16.73
N ILE A 163 1.53 1.20 15.97
CA ILE A 163 0.80 2.46 16.12
C ILE A 163 -0.64 2.12 16.54
N PRO A 164 -0.97 2.16 17.86
CA PRO A 164 -2.34 1.91 18.31
C PRO A 164 -3.27 3.01 17.84
N CYS A 165 -4.11 2.71 16.84
CA CYS A 165 -5.00 3.69 16.19
C CYS A 165 -6.46 3.20 16.10
N GLY A 166 -6.95 2.58 17.18
CA GLY A 166 -8.30 2.02 17.21
C GLY A 166 -8.43 0.84 16.25
N SER A 167 -9.44 0.85 15.37
CA SER A 167 -9.70 -0.22 14.39
C SER A 167 -8.90 -0.11 13.10
N LEU A 168 -7.90 0.77 13.01
CA LEU A 168 -7.05 0.89 11.83
C LEU A 168 -5.76 0.07 11.95
N LEU A 169 -5.25 -0.35 10.81
CA LEU A 169 -3.90 -0.87 10.65
C LEU A 169 -3.13 0.11 9.76
N ILE A 170 -2.27 0.94 10.34
CA ILE A 170 -1.61 2.04 9.60
C ILE A 170 -0.57 1.52 8.62
N ASP A 171 -0.69 1.93 7.36
CA ASP A 171 0.34 1.78 6.33
C ASP A 171 1.36 2.91 6.42
N CYS A 172 2.60 2.56 6.73
CA CYS A 172 3.74 3.48 6.82
C CYS A 172 4.60 3.49 5.53
N SER A 173 4.15 2.82 4.46
CA SER A 173 4.88 2.79 3.19
C SER A 173 4.85 4.12 2.43
N GLY A 174 3.91 5.00 2.75
CA GLY A 174 3.64 6.23 2.00
C GLY A 174 2.54 6.08 0.94
N TYR A 175 1.95 4.90 0.75
CA TYR A 175 0.78 4.72 -0.09
C TYR A 175 -0.54 5.06 0.62
N SER A 176 -0.56 5.05 1.95
CA SER A 176 -1.80 5.18 2.75
C SER A 176 -2.78 4.05 2.43
N HIS A 177 -2.26 2.83 2.22
CA HIS A 177 -3.04 1.60 2.03
C HIS A 177 -3.49 1.04 3.38
N ASP A 178 -4.09 1.87 4.24
CA ASP A 178 -4.42 1.51 5.62
C ASP A 178 -5.39 0.32 5.67
N GLY A 179 -5.17 -0.62 6.58
CA GLY A 179 -6.09 -1.73 6.83
C GLY A 179 -7.17 -1.36 7.84
N PHE A 180 -8.21 -2.19 7.91
CA PHE A 180 -9.24 -2.11 8.95
C PHE A 180 -9.31 -3.43 9.70
N MET A 181 -9.25 -3.34 11.03
CA MET A 181 -9.28 -4.46 11.96
C MET A 181 -10.73 -4.79 12.31
N GLY A 182 -11.14 -6.03 12.01
CA GLY A 182 -12.48 -6.52 12.27
C GLY A 182 -13.41 -6.60 11.06
N GLY A 183 -14.68 -6.90 11.35
CA GLY A 183 -15.77 -7.01 10.40
C GLY A 183 -16.27 -8.44 10.20
N THR A 184 -17.39 -8.60 9.49
CA THR A 184 -17.96 -9.91 9.14
C THR A 184 -18.06 -10.08 7.63
N GLY A 185 -17.57 -11.22 7.12
CA GLY A 185 -17.71 -11.60 5.71
C GLY A 185 -17.04 -10.65 4.70
N TYR A 186 -17.58 -10.63 3.48
CA TYR A 186 -17.03 -9.82 2.38
C TYR A 186 -17.12 -8.33 2.70
N GLY A 187 -15.98 -7.65 2.81
CA GLY A 187 -15.94 -6.20 2.97
C GLY A 187 -16.20 -5.71 4.40
N GLY A 188 -16.31 -6.62 5.39
CA GLY A 188 -16.35 -6.25 6.80
C GLY A 188 -15.06 -5.55 7.25
N GLY A 189 -13.92 -5.98 6.72
CA GLY A 189 -12.59 -5.41 7.02
C GLY A 189 -12.08 -4.39 6.00
N HIS A 190 -12.95 -3.79 5.17
CA HIS A 190 -12.53 -2.96 4.05
C HIS A 190 -12.86 -1.48 4.25
N LEU A 191 -11.90 -0.60 4.00
CA LEU A 191 -12.09 0.86 3.93
C LEU A 191 -12.80 1.31 2.63
N LEU A 192 -13.76 0.53 2.13
CA LEU A 192 -14.70 0.78 1.02
C LEU A 192 -14.15 1.14 -0.36
N ARG A 193 -13.12 1.97 -0.46
CA ARG A 193 -12.63 2.58 -1.69
C ARG A 193 -11.12 2.62 -1.68
N THR A 194 -10.55 2.04 -2.73
CA THR A 194 -9.14 2.14 -3.04
C THR A 194 -8.95 3.12 -4.19
N GLY A 195 -8.12 4.13 -3.95
CA GLY A 195 -7.67 5.09 -4.94
C GLY A 195 -6.66 4.49 -5.91
N TYR A 196 -6.34 5.27 -6.94
CA TYR A 196 -5.45 4.83 -8.03
C TYR A 196 -4.00 4.64 -7.59
N ARG A 197 -3.55 5.35 -6.56
CA ARG A 197 -2.23 5.16 -5.95
C ARG A 197 -2.29 4.05 -4.90
N HIS A 198 -3.30 3.19 -4.94
CA HIS A 198 -3.58 2.20 -3.89
C HIS A 198 -3.86 2.80 -2.51
N GLU A 199 -4.15 4.09 -2.39
CA GLU A 199 -4.55 4.66 -1.10
C GLU A 199 -5.95 4.17 -0.70
N HIS A 200 -6.21 3.93 0.58
CA HIS A 200 -7.56 3.71 1.07
C HIS A 200 -8.20 5.02 1.50
N ILE A 201 -9.36 5.35 0.90
CA ILE A 201 -10.01 6.67 1.04
C ILE A 201 -11.48 6.58 1.46
N GLY A 202 -11.98 5.38 1.76
CA GLY A 202 -13.33 5.27 2.29
C GLY A 202 -13.39 5.61 3.77
N GLY A 203 -14.61 5.87 4.24
CA GLY A 203 -14.85 6.18 5.64
C GLY A 203 -14.70 4.96 6.53
N LEU A 204 -14.32 5.21 7.78
CA LEU A 204 -14.47 4.25 8.85
C LEU A 204 -15.94 3.92 9.02
N ARG A 205 -16.24 2.63 9.13
CA ARG A 205 -17.55 2.22 9.61
C ARG A 205 -17.52 2.35 11.13
N GLY A 206 -18.48 3.08 11.70
CA GLY A 206 -18.62 3.14 13.14
C GLY A 206 -18.97 1.75 13.65
N GLU A 207 -18.13 1.20 14.51
CA GLU A 207 -18.33 0.10 15.47
C GLU A 207 -17.00 -0.62 15.75
N THR A 208 -16.77 -0.97 17.01
CA THR A 208 -15.84 -2.05 17.36
C THR A 208 -16.45 -3.36 16.88
N TYR A 209 -15.86 -3.97 15.88
CA TYR A 209 -16.37 -5.22 15.34
C TYR A 209 -15.94 -6.42 16.20
N PRO A 210 -16.81 -7.44 16.35
CA PRO A 210 -16.35 -8.72 16.86
C PRO A 210 -15.25 -9.25 15.94
N HIS A 211 -14.35 -10.09 16.46
CA HIS A 211 -13.27 -10.71 15.69
C HIS A 211 -12.13 -9.77 15.24
N SER A 212 -11.83 -8.75 16.05
CA SER A 212 -10.75 -7.78 15.77
C SER A 212 -9.52 -8.11 16.62
N PRO A 213 -8.31 -8.17 16.03
CA PRO A 213 -7.09 -8.27 16.84
C PRO A 213 -6.89 -6.99 17.65
N SER A 214 -6.17 -7.10 18.76
CA SER A 214 -5.90 -5.99 19.68
C SER A 214 -4.43 -5.59 19.68
N TYR A 215 -4.15 -4.31 19.90
CA TYR A 215 -2.77 -3.87 20.14
C TYR A 215 -2.33 -4.26 21.55
N VAL A 216 -1.15 -4.87 21.66
CA VAL A 216 -0.44 -5.07 22.92
C VAL A 216 0.69 -4.05 22.97
N ILE A 217 0.64 -3.16 23.96
CA ILE A 217 1.63 -2.09 24.15
C ILE A 217 2.65 -2.61 25.19
N ALA A 218 3.87 -2.89 24.74
CA ALA A 218 5.01 -3.17 25.61
C ALA A 218 6.05 -2.06 25.45
N GLU A 219 6.84 -1.79 26.49
CA GLU A 219 7.75 -0.62 26.58
C GLU A 219 8.56 -0.33 25.31
N ASN A 220 9.06 -1.37 24.62
CA ASN A 220 9.84 -1.25 23.39
C ASN A 220 9.30 -2.09 22.22
N ASN A 221 8.10 -2.66 22.33
CA ASN A 221 7.63 -3.66 21.37
C ASN A 221 6.10 -3.73 21.29
N THR A 222 5.48 -2.75 20.65
CA THR A 222 4.05 -2.81 20.33
C THR A 222 3.79 -3.72 19.14
N PHE A 223 2.79 -4.60 19.26
CA PHE A 223 2.40 -5.57 18.23
C PHE A 223 0.90 -5.86 18.29
N LEU A 224 0.38 -6.64 17.33
CA LEU A 224 -1.00 -7.12 17.33
C LEU A 224 -1.10 -8.50 17.96
N HIS A 225 -2.16 -8.73 18.73
CA HIS A 225 -2.55 -10.00 19.30
C HIS A 225 -3.83 -10.52 18.64
N PHE A 226 -3.77 -11.77 18.18
CA PHE A 226 -4.90 -12.51 17.60
C PHE A 226 -5.35 -13.59 18.60
N SER A 227 -6.63 -13.58 18.97
CA SER A 227 -7.21 -14.44 20.00
C SER A 227 -7.49 -15.88 19.55
N GLY A 228 -7.44 -16.14 18.24
CA GLY A 228 -7.87 -17.40 17.63
C GLY A 228 -9.27 -17.35 17.01
N ASN A 229 -9.87 -16.16 16.88
CA ASN A 229 -11.09 -15.94 16.11
C ASN A 229 -11.10 -14.54 15.47
N ASP A 230 -9.92 -13.94 15.28
CA ASP A 230 -9.78 -12.56 14.79
C ASP A 230 -9.08 -12.54 13.44
N TYR A 231 -9.34 -11.52 12.64
CA TYR A 231 -8.64 -11.33 11.36
C TYR A 231 -8.67 -9.87 10.91
N ILE A 232 -7.79 -9.56 9.95
CA ILE A 232 -7.74 -8.27 9.25
C ILE A 232 -7.91 -8.56 7.77
N CYS A 233 -8.79 -7.83 7.09
CA CYS A 233 -8.90 -7.89 5.64
C CYS A 233 -8.19 -6.68 5.02
N LEU A 234 -7.33 -6.94 4.04
CA LEU A 234 -6.70 -5.92 3.20
C LEU A 234 -7.21 -6.13 1.77
N GLN A 235 -7.84 -5.12 1.18
CA GLN A 235 -8.43 -5.20 -0.16
C GLN A 235 -7.83 -4.17 -1.10
N GLY A 236 -8.25 -4.17 -2.38
CA GLY A 236 -7.89 -3.08 -3.29
C GLY A 236 -6.52 -3.21 -3.93
N GLY A 237 -6.06 -4.42 -4.20
CA GLY A 237 -4.73 -4.63 -4.80
C GLY A 237 -3.63 -4.85 -3.78
N THR A 238 -3.96 -5.34 -2.58
CA THR A 238 -2.98 -5.71 -1.56
C THR A 238 -2.15 -6.90 -2.01
N MET A 239 -2.80 -7.95 -2.53
CA MET A 239 -2.14 -9.17 -3.01
C MET A 239 -1.83 -9.07 -4.51
N PHE A 240 -0.54 -9.00 -4.84
CA PHE A 240 -0.10 -8.90 -6.23
C PHE A 240 -0.18 -10.25 -6.98
N PRO A 241 -0.78 -10.30 -8.19
CA PRO A 241 -1.03 -11.54 -8.95
C PRO A 241 0.24 -12.31 -9.33
N TYR A 242 1.31 -11.57 -9.64
CA TYR A 242 2.56 -12.06 -10.19
C TYR A 242 3.68 -11.97 -9.16
N ALA A 243 4.85 -11.49 -9.56
CA ALA A 243 6.01 -11.31 -8.70
C ALA A 243 5.61 -10.59 -7.41
N SER A 244 5.88 -11.21 -6.27
CA SER A 244 5.43 -10.69 -4.97
C SER A 244 6.27 -11.21 -3.83
N THR A 245 6.32 -10.42 -2.76
CA THR A 245 6.87 -10.85 -1.47
C THR A 245 5.91 -10.46 -0.39
N ILE A 246 5.64 -11.40 0.51
CA ILE A 246 4.94 -11.17 1.76
C ILE A 246 5.92 -11.53 2.85
N GLU A 247 6.15 -10.64 3.81
CA GLU A 247 6.89 -10.98 5.01
C GLU A 247 6.23 -10.38 6.24
N LEU A 248 6.44 -11.02 7.37
CA LEU A 248 5.85 -10.69 8.66
C LEU A 248 6.64 -11.37 9.76
N GLU A 249 6.55 -10.84 10.97
CA GLU A 249 7.02 -11.51 12.17
C GLU A 249 5.83 -12.02 12.96
N ILE A 250 5.92 -13.26 13.44
CA ILE A 250 4.90 -13.84 14.31
C ILE A 250 5.49 -14.52 15.53
N ARG A 251 4.67 -14.60 16.57
CA ARG A 251 4.90 -15.40 17.77
C ARG A 251 3.66 -16.26 18.05
N PRO A 252 3.64 -17.54 17.62
CA PRO A 252 2.52 -18.43 17.90
C PRO A 252 2.46 -18.75 19.39
N ILE A 253 1.30 -18.60 20.03
CA ILE A 253 1.13 -18.85 21.47
C ILE A 253 0.37 -20.14 21.78
N LYS A 254 -0.19 -20.78 20.74
CA LYS A 254 -0.93 -22.03 20.86
C LYS A 254 -0.41 -23.03 19.83
N ASN A 255 -0.28 -24.29 20.23
CA ASN A 255 -0.06 -25.38 19.28
C ASN A 255 -1.38 -25.76 18.58
N GLY A 256 -1.32 -25.98 17.27
CA GLY A 256 -2.47 -26.30 16.45
C GLY A 256 -2.25 -25.93 14.99
N THR A 257 -3.06 -26.50 14.11
CA THR A 257 -3.17 -26.02 12.74
C THR A 257 -3.90 -24.68 12.72
N MET A 258 -3.26 -23.64 12.18
CA MET A 258 -3.82 -22.29 12.09
C MET A 258 -3.31 -21.55 10.85
N GLY A 259 -4.16 -20.73 10.26
CA GLY A 259 -3.86 -19.88 9.12
C GLY A 259 -3.27 -18.56 9.57
N ILE A 260 -2.07 -18.26 9.10
CA ILE A 260 -1.39 -16.99 9.37
C ILE A 260 -1.89 -15.92 8.38
N LEU A 261 -2.08 -16.32 7.12
CA LEU A 261 -2.50 -15.45 6.04
C LEU A 261 -3.15 -16.25 4.91
N GLY A 262 -4.14 -15.64 4.25
CA GLY A 262 -4.77 -16.21 3.07
C GLY A 262 -5.21 -15.15 2.07
N ALA A 263 -4.99 -15.40 0.78
CA ALA A 263 -5.51 -14.57 -0.30
C ALA A 263 -6.54 -15.35 -1.12
N GLY A 264 -7.55 -14.63 -1.61
CA GLY A 264 -8.66 -15.20 -2.39
C GLY A 264 -8.19 -16.03 -3.59
N ASN A 265 -9.06 -16.91 -4.09
CA ASN A 265 -8.76 -17.84 -5.19
C ASN A 265 -7.58 -18.79 -4.92
N ASN A 266 -7.19 -18.97 -3.65
CA ASN A 266 -5.98 -19.69 -3.27
C ASN A 266 -4.71 -19.15 -3.93
N GLN A 267 -4.65 -17.83 -4.16
CA GLN A 267 -3.45 -17.20 -4.73
C GLN A 267 -2.23 -17.39 -3.83
N ILE A 268 -2.44 -17.32 -2.52
CA ILE A 268 -1.49 -17.76 -1.51
C ILE A 268 -2.25 -18.17 -0.25
N GLN A 269 -1.81 -19.24 0.40
CA GLN A 269 -2.24 -19.62 1.74
C GLN A 269 -0.98 -19.95 2.54
N LEU A 270 -0.90 -19.38 3.75
CA LEU A 270 0.19 -19.62 4.69
C LEU A 270 -0.42 -20.10 6.00
N MET A 271 -0.08 -21.33 6.37
CA MET A 271 -0.57 -21.98 7.60
C MET A 271 0.59 -22.42 8.47
N LEU A 272 0.41 -22.37 9.78
CA LEU A 272 1.16 -23.12 10.75
C LEU A 272 0.48 -24.48 10.97
N ARG A 273 1.28 -25.54 11.02
CA ARG A 273 0.85 -26.92 11.35
C ARG A 273 1.12 -27.22 12.83
N GLU A 274 0.54 -28.34 13.30
CA GLU A 274 0.75 -28.86 14.66
C GLU A 274 2.21 -29.24 15.00
N ASP A 275 3.01 -29.52 13.97
CA ASP A 275 4.46 -29.80 14.11
C ASP A 275 5.32 -28.52 14.12
N GLY A 276 4.68 -27.34 14.16
CA GLY A 276 5.33 -26.04 14.11
C GLY A 276 5.83 -25.64 12.71
N LYS A 277 5.68 -26.48 11.68
CA LYS A 277 6.12 -26.17 10.31
C LYS A 277 5.07 -25.34 9.57
N LEU A 278 5.53 -24.59 8.58
CA LEU A 278 4.68 -23.82 7.69
C LEU A 278 4.19 -24.68 6.54
N LEU A 279 2.91 -24.65 6.23
CA LEU A 279 2.37 -25.11 4.94
C LEU A 279 2.11 -23.88 4.07
N VAL A 280 2.75 -23.85 2.90
CA VAL A 280 2.59 -22.77 1.93
C VAL A 280 1.94 -23.35 0.68
N ALA A 281 0.81 -22.78 0.28
CA ALA A 281 0.06 -23.24 -0.88
C ALA A 281 -0.27 -22.10 -1.84
N ARG A 282 -0.23 -22.39 -3.15
CA ARG A 282 -0.59 -21.46 -4.23
C ARG A 282 -1.28 -22.23 -5.34
N SER A 283 -2.30 -21.61 -5.92
CA SER A 283 -3.08 -22.18 -7.01
C SER A 283 -2.64 -21.67 -8.39
N THR A 284 -2.87 -22.44 -9.45
CA THR A 284 -2.89 -21.94 -10.84
C THR A 284 -4.32 -21.82 -11.38
N GLY A 285 -5.31 -22.28 -10.61
CA GLY A 285 -6.73 -22.16 -10.87
C GLY A 285 -7.41 -23.32 -11.60
N ASN A 286 -6.72 -24.35 -12.11
CA ASN A 286 -7.34 -25.54 -12.73
C ASN A 286 -7.02 -26.83 -11.99
N SER A 287 -8.02 -27.63 -11.59
CA SER A 287 -7.81 -28.89 -10.86
C SER A 287 -6.82 -29.83 -11.58
N PRO A 288 -5.83 -30.44 -10.88
CA PRO A 288 -5.50 -30.18 -9.48
C PRO A 288 -4.69 -28.88 -9.37
N ALA A 289 -5.39 -27.82 -8.94
CA ALA A 289 -5.02 -26.42 -9.13
C ALA A 289 -4.07 -25.91 -8.07
N LEU A 290 -4.06 -26.55 -6.91
CA LEU A 290 -3.34 -26.11 -5.73
C LEU A 290 -2.07 -26.93 -5.60
N LYS A 291 -0.92 -26.26 -5.66
CA LYS A 291 0.32 -26.87 -5.22
C LYS A 291 0.68 -26.35 -3.84
N GLN A 292 1.34 -27.18 -3.04
CA GLN A 292 1.76 -26.82 -1.70
C GLN A 292 3.07 -27.53 -1.32
N PHE A 293 3.78 -26.95 -0.36
CA PHE A 293 4.90 -27.60 0.31
C PHE A 293 4.84 -27.30 1.82
N VAL A 294 5.53 -28.14 2.60
CA VAL A 294 5.73 -27.94 4.04
C VAL A 294 7.17 -27.50 4.25
N SER A 295 7.41 -26.55 5.15
CA SER A 295 8.75 -26.09 5.47
C SER A 295 9.57 -27.15 6.19
N ASP A 296 10.87 -27.17 5.94
CA ASP A 296 11.82 -28.03 6.63
C ASP A 296 12.20 -27.48 8.02
N ILE A 297 11.97 -26.18 8.23
CA ILE A 297 12.19 -25.48 9.50
C ILE A 297 10.84 -25.34 10.23
N ALA A 298 10.82 -25.70 11.52
CA ALA A 298 9.69 -25.48 12.41
C ALA A 298 9.86 -24.18 13.22
N LEU A 299 8.77 -23.46 13.44
CA LEU A 299 8.71 -22.34 14.36
C LEU A 299 8.67 -22.85 15.80
N LYS A 300 9.21 -22.04 16.72
CA LYS A 300 9.12 -22.29 18.15
C LYS A 300 7.95 -21.50 18.74
N TYR A 301 7.12 -22.17 19.53
CA TYR A 301 6.05 -21.50 20.27
C TYR A 301 6.61 -20.48 21.26
N ASN A 302 5.86 -19.40 21.46
CA ASN A 302 6.22 -18.27 22.32
C ASN A 302 7.56 -17.60 21.95
N GLN A 303 8.05 -17.80 20.72
CA GLN A 303 9.23 -17.12 20.19
C GLN A 303 8.89 -16.38 18.90
N TRP A 304 9.45 -15.19 18.73
CA TRP A 304 9.33 -14.44 17.49
C TRP A 304 10.08 -15.15 16.37
N SER A 305 9.48 -15.19 15.20
CA SER A 305 10.10 -15.66 13.98
C SER A 305 9.72 -14.75 12.82
N HIS A 306 10.72 -14.35 12.04
CA HIS A 306 10.51 -13.70 10.76
C HIS A 306 10.15 -14.75 9.71
N ILE A 307 9.13 -14.48 8.91
CA ILE A 307 8.68 -15.33 7.81
C ILE A 307 8.63 -14.46 6.56
N ALA A 308 9.17 -14.96 5.45
CA ALA A 308 8.94 -14.36 4.14
C ALA A 308 8.50 -15.43 3.13
N VAL A 309 7.54 -15.10 2.29
CA VAL A 309 7.09 -15.89 1.14
C VAL A 309 7.32 -15.05 -0.11
N VAL A 310 8.21 -15.54 -0.98
CA VAL A 310 8.65 -14.86 -2.20
C VAL A 310 8.16 -15.67 -3.41
N TYR A 311 7.57 -14.98 -4.38
CA TYR A 311 7.19 -15.55 -5.66
C TYR A 311 7.78 -14.73 -6.81
N ASP A 312 8.52 -15.37 -7.71
CA ASP A 312 9.25 -14.75 -8.84
C ASP A 312 8.59 -15.02 -10.21
N CYS A 313 7.29 -15.32 -10.22
CA CYS A 313 6.55 -15.82 -11.40
C CYS A 313 6.88 -17.27 -11.82
N ASN A 314 7.83 -17.96 -11.19
CA ASN A 314 8.20 -19.34 -11.54
C ASN A 314 8.30 -20.27 -10.31
N THR A 315 8.84 -19.75 -9.21
CA THR A 315 9.14 -20.46 -7.98
C THR A 315 8.55 -19.70 -6.80
N LEU A 316 7.83 -20.44 -5.95
CA LEU A 316 7.40 -19.98 -4.64
C LEU A 316 8.39 -20.47 -3.60
N ILE A 317 8.93 -19.56 -2.78
CA ILE A 317 9.95 -19.86 -1.77
C ILE A 317 9.50 -19.31 -0.42
N ALA A 318 9.59 -20.12 0.63
CA ALA A 318 9.41 -19.68 2.00
C ALA A 318 10.76 -19.55 2.70
N TYR A 319 10.87 -18.54 3.55
CA TYR A 319 12.00 -18.27 4.41
C TYR A 319 11.53 -18.17 5.86
N ILE A 320 12.33 -18.70 6.78
CA ILE A 320 12.16 -18.53 8.22
C ILE A 320 13.47 -17.98 8.77
N ASN A 321 13.43 -16.81 9.42
CA ASN A 321 14.60 -16.11 9.97
C ASN A 321 15.73 -15.96 8.92
N GLY A 322 15.36 -15.54 7.70
CA GLY A 322 16.27 -15.35 6.57
C GLY A 322 16.79 -16.62 5.89
N LYS A 323 16.50 -17.82 6.41
CA LYS A 323 16.93 -19.10 5.82
C LYS A 323 15.84 -19.69 4.94
N VAL A 324 16.21 -20.24 3.78
CA VAL A 324 15.27 -20.98 2.92
C VAL A 324 14.68 -22.14 3.71
N ALA A 325 13.37 -22.16 3.84
CA ALA A 325 12.63 -23.16 4.57
C ALA A 325 11.89 -24.14 3.65
N GLY A 326 11.70 -23.79 2.38
CA GLY A 326 11.10 -24.68 1.38
C GLY A 326 10.84 -23.92 0.08
N LYS A 327 10.70 -24.65 -1.03
CA LYS A 327 10.42 -24.07 -2.35
C LYS A 327 9.67 -25.01 -3.26
N MET A 328 8.99 -24.45 -4.25
CA MET A 328 8.23 -25.21 -5.23
C MET A 328 8.05 -24.44 -6.53
N LYS A 329 8.20 -25.13 -7.67
CA LYS A 329 7.90 -24.55 -8.99
C LYS A 329 6.40 -24.48 -9.24
N ILE A 330 5.92 -23.28 -9.56
CA ILE A 330 4.52 -23.02 -9.92
C ILE A 330 4.43 -21.85 -10.91
N ALA A 331 3.81 -22.14 -12.05
CA ALA A 331 3.56 -21.17 -13.12
C ALA A 331 2.63 -20.04 -12.65
N PRO A 332 2.71 -18.85 -13.26
CA PRO A 332 1.82 -17.75 -12.93
C PRO A 332 0.39 -18.05 -13.42
N SER A 333 -0.59 -17.32 -12.90
CA SER A 333 -1.99 -17.50 -13.31
C SER A 333 -2.72 -16.17 -13.43
N LYS A 334 -3.28 -15.92 -14.61
CA LYS A 334 -4.15 -14.76 -14.88
C LYS A 334 -5.39 -14.73 -13.97
N ARG A 335 -5.81 -15.86 -13.39
CA ARG A 335 -6.94 -15.90 -12.46
C ARG A 335 -6.68 -15.14 -11.16
N HIS A 336 -5.41 -14.91 -10.81
CA HIS A 336 -5.05 -14.08 -9.67
C HIS A 336 -5.22 -12.58 -9.95
N GLU A 337 -5.47 -12.16 -11.19
CA GLU A 337 -5.76 -10.75 -11.51
C GLU A 337 -7.15 -10.32 -11.06
N ILE A 338 -8.07 -11.28 -10.88
CA ILE A 338 -9.49 -11.04 -10.59
C ILE A 338 -9.73 -10.85 -9.09
N PHE A 339 -8.85 -11.36 -8.23
CA PHE A 339 -8.96 -11.27 -6.78
C PHE A 339 -7.61 -10.89 -6.19
N ASN A 340 -7.57 -9.74 -5.51
CA ASN A 340 -6.33 -9.14 -5.02
C ASN A 340 -6.42 -8.72 -3.53
N ALA A 341 -7.39 -9.30 -2.81
CA ALA A 341 -7.54 -9.10 -1.37
C ALA A 341 -6.88 -10.24 -0.59
N MET A 342 -6.48 -9.91 0.63
CA MET A 342 -5.76 -10.75 1.56
C MET A 342 -6.38 -10.65 2.94
N VAL A 343 -6.28 -11.73 3.70
CA VAL A 343 -6.62 -11.80 5.11
C VAL A 343 -5.36 -12.10 5.91
N LEU A 344 -5.14 -11.35 6.99
CA LEU A 344 -4.14 -11.62 8.03
C LEU A 344 -4.84 -12.25 9.24
N GLY A 345 -4.20 -13.24 9.85
CA GLY A 345 -4.74 -13.94 11.02
C GLY A 345 -5.71 -15.08 10.71
N ALA A 346 -5.84 -15.48 9.45
CA ALA A 346 -6.62 -16.66 9.05
C ALA A 346 -6.17 -17.15 7.67
N THR A 347 -6.55 -18.39 7.32
CA THR A 347 -6.62 -18.78 5.91
C THR A 347 -7.87 -18.19 5.26
N CYS A 348 -7.84 -18.07 3.93
CA CYS A 348 -8.95 -17.46 3.23
C CYS A 348 -8.99 -17.89 1.76
N LYS A 349 -9.68 -19.01 1.47
CA LYS A 349 -9.99 -19.41 0.09
C LYS A 349 -11.06 -18.50 -0.54
N ASN A 350 -12.06 -18.14 0.26
CA ASN A 350 -13.14 -17.23 -0.07
C ASN A 350 -13.15 -16.09 0.95
N LEU A 351 -13.07 -14.84 0.47
CA LEU A 351 -12.98 -13.62 1.29
C LEU A 351 -14.16 -13.45 2.26
N ASN A 352 -15.26 -14.14 2.02
CA ASN A 352 -16.47 -14.06 2.85
C ASN A 352 -16.41 -15.02 4.04
N ARG A 353 -15.46 -15.96 4.04
CA ARG A 353 -15.37 -17.06 5.00
C ARG A 353 -13.90 -17.35 5.29
N PRO A 354 -13.20 -16.49 6.06
CA PRO A 354 -11.94 -16.85 6.68
C PRO A 354 -12.11 -18.12 7.51
N ASP A 355 -11.06 -18.94 7.56
CA ASP A 355 -11.04 -20.21 8.29
C ASP A 355 -9.65 -20.43 8.90
N LEU A 356 -9.53 -21.35 9.85
CA LEU A 356 -8.29 -21.66 10.58
C LEU A 356 -7.67 -20.39 11.15
N PHE A 357 -8.30 -19.78 12.15
CA PHE A 357 -7.82 -18.51 12.70
C PHE A 357 -6.51 -18.67 13.47
N TYR A 358 -5.62 -17.71 13.26
CA TYR A 358 -4.35 -17.59 13.97
C TYR A 358 -4.57 -17.23 15.44
N LYS A 359 -3.79 -17.87 16.32
CA LYS A 359 -3.71 -17.49 17.72
C LYS A 359 -2.25 -17.19 18.10
N GLY A 360 -1.97 -15.92 18.33
CA GLY A 360 -0.62 -15.45 18.65
C GLY A 360 -0.43 -14.00 18.27
N ASP A 361 0.83 -13.56 18.28
CA ASP A 361 1.18 -12.18 18.04
C ASP A 361 1.78 -11.98 16.65
N MET A 362 1.62 -10.78 16.08
CA MET A 362 2.09 -10.41 14.75
C MET A 362 2.59 -8.96 14.70
N ARG A 363 3.67 -8.71 13.97
CA ARG A 363 4.20 -7.37 13.70
C ARG A 363 4.92 -7.30 12.36
N ASN A 364 5.29 -6.09 11.95
CA ASN A 364 6.16 -5.83 10.79
C ASN A 364 5.71 -6.51 9.49
N VAL A 365 4.41 -6.41 9.17
CA VAL A 365 3.85 -6.99 7.95
C VAL A 365 4.21 -6.13 6.75
N ARG A 366 4.87 -6.72 5.76
CA ARG A 366 5.26 -6.06 4.51
C ARG A 366 4.80 -6.85 3.30
N ILE A 367 4.30 -6.14 2.30
CA ILE A 367 3.80 -6.73 1.07
C ILE A 367 4.39 -5.93 -0.11
N TYR A 368 5.13 -6.61 -0.98
CA TYR A 368 5.80 -6.01 -2.12
C TYR A 368 5.23 -6.56 -3.43
N GLY A 369 5.06 -5.67 -4.42
CA GLY A 369 4.76 -6.03 -5.81
C GLY A 369 5.95 -6.55 -6.60
N ARG A 370 6.91 -7.21 -5.93
CA ARG A 370 8.08 -7.85 -6.55
C ARG A 370 8.66 -8.95 -5.65
N ALA A 371 9.47 -9.80 -6.25
CA ALA A 371 10.33 -10.73 -5.51
C ALA A 371 11.47 -9.95 -4.83
N LEU A 372 11.60 -10.11 -3.52
CA LEU A 372 12.73 -9.61 -2.74
C LEU A 372 13.80 -10.69 -2.62
N SER A 373 15.04 -10.23 -2.51
CA SER A 373 16.16 -11.06 -2.09
C SER A 373 16.33 -11.03 -0.56
N PRO A 374 17.00 -12.04 0.05
CA PRO A 374 17.08 -12.14 1.51
C PRO A 374 17.69 -10.94 2.24
N HIS A 375 18.60 -10.19 1.60
CA HIS A 375 19.22 -9.00 2.20
C HIS A 375 18.28 -7.78 2.27
N GLU A 376 17.12 -7.85 1.61
CA GLU A 376 16.10 -6.80 1.61
C GLU A 376 15.00 -7.05 2.67
N PHE A 377 15.01 -8.23 3.29
CA PHE A 377 14.08 -8.58 4.35
C PHE A 377 14.31 -7.73 5.61
N LEU A 378 13.26 -7.54 6.40
CA LEU A 378 13.27 -6.80 7.65
C LEU A 378 13.38 -7.84 8.75
N ILE A 379 14.61 -8.30 8.93
CA ILE A 379 14.97 -9.18 10.01
C ILE A 379 15.55 -8.27 11.09
N GLN A 380 14.89 -8.23 12.24
CA GLN A 380 15.34 -7.47 13.41
C GLN A 380 16.37 -8.25 14.22
#